data_AF-R5D8J5-F1
#
_entry.id   AF-R5D8J5-F1
#
_cell.length_a   1.000
_cell.length_b   1.000
_cell.length_c   1.000
_cell.angle_alpha   90.00
_cell.angle_beta   90.00
_cell.angle_gamma   90.00
#
_symmetry.space_group_name_H-M   'P 1'
#
loop_
_entity.id
_entity.type
_entity.pdbx_description
1 polymer ?
#
loop_
_entity_poly.entity_id
_entity_poly.type
_entity_poly.pdbx_seq_one_letter_code
_entity_poly.pdbx_strand_id
1 'polypeptide(L)'
;MYLYTNLLQGMLFVVGTDDMSKGRFVFMSLLPNIIFGLVPFVVAMALPDLGWLGVFGVVSLTAGTGDFYNIKNALTQMPKHARCYLYKYNSYWYMP
;
A
#
# COMPACT_ATOMS: atom_id res chain seq x y z
N MET A 1 -0.04 17.39 -3.97
CA MET A 1 -0.21 16.29 -4.97
C MET A 1 0.63 16.54 -6.23
N TYR A 2 1.66 15.72 -6.49
CA TYR A 2 2.35 15.66 -7.78
C TYR A 2 2.20 14.26 -8.39
N LEU A 3 1.89 14.20 -9.69
CA LEU A 3 1.84 12.94 -10.42
C LEU A 3 3.22 12.68 -11.02
N TYR A 4 3.97 11.73 -10.44
CA TYR A 4 5.23 11.28 -11.03
C TYR A 4 4.92 10.18 -12.04
N THR A 5 5.11 10.49 -13.32
CA THR A 5 4.89 9.56 -14.42
C THR A 5 6.22 9.18 -15.06
N ASN A 6 6.58 7.90 -15.01
CA ASN A 6 7.58 7.30 -15.90
C ASN A 6 6.92 6.18 -16.70
N LEU A 7 6.22 6.57 -17.76
CA LEU A 7 5.41 5.67 -18.59
C LEU A 7 6.24 4.63 -19.34
N LEU A 8 7.49 4.96 -19.69
CA LEU A 8 8.42 4.02 -20.32
C LEU A 8 8.74 2.81 -19.44
N GLN A 9 8.66 2.98 -18.13
CA GLN A 9 8.86 1.93 -17.12
C GLN A 9 7.53 1.49 -16.49
N GLY A 10 6.39 1.94 -17.02
CA GLY A 10 5.06 1.62 -16.49
C GLY A 10 4.76 2.19 -15.10
N MET A 11 5.58 3.15 -14.62
CA MET A 11 5.45 3.69 -13.27
C MET A 11 4.57 4.93 -13.25
N LEU A 12 3.47 4.86 -12.51
CA LEU A 12 2.57 5.98 -12.24
C LEU A 12 2.39 6.11 -10.73
N PHE A 13 3.08 7.07 -10.12
CA PHE A 13 2.99 7.31 -8.68
C PHE A 13 2.35 8.66 -8.42
N VAL A 14 1.27 8.66 -7.62
CA VAL A 14 0.76 9.90 -7.02
C VAL A 14 1.62 10.17 -5.79
N VAL A 15 2.58 11.09 -5.93
CA VAL A 15 3.45 11.52 -4.83
C VAL A 15 2.93 12.87 -4.33
N GLY A 16 2.13 12.83 -3.27
CA GLY A 16 1.76 14.03 -2.52
C GLY A 16 2.65 14.15 -1.29
N THR A 17 3.34 15.28 -1.13
CA THR A 17 3.89 15.70 0.17
C THR A 17 2.77 16.22 1.10
N ASP A 18 1.56 15.73 0.90
CA ASP A 18 0.38 16.14 1.63
C ASP A 18 0.35 15.38 2.96
N ASP A 19 0.13 16.10 4.05
CA ASP A 19 0.16 15.52 5.38
C ASP A 19 -0.98 14.52 5.59
N MET A 20 -0.62 13.35 6.12
CA MET A 20 -1.53 12.27 6.44
C MET A 20 -1.46 11.93 7.92
N SER A 21 -2.62 11.61 8.52
CA SER A 21 -2.64 10.98 9.84
C SER A 21 -2.10 9.55 9.76
N LYS A 22 -1.49 9.07 10.86
CA LYS A 22 -1.07 7.65 11.03
C LYS A 22 -2.14 6.64 10.60
N GLY A 23 -3.40 6.83 11.01
CA GLY A 23 -4.49 5.90 10.67
C GLY A 23 -4.78 5.84 9.17
N ARG A 24 -4.91 7.01 8.53
CA ARG A 24 -5.10 7.10 7.06
C ARG A 24 -3.94 6.47 6.29
N PHE A 25 -2.70 6.66 6.75
CA PHE A 25 -1.52 6.06 6.13
C PHE A 25 -1.57 4.52 6.19
N VAL A 26 -1.81 3.95 7.38
CA VAL A 26 -1.94 2.49 7.56
C VAL A 26 -3.07 1.92 6.71
N PHE A 27 -4.22 2.58 6.65
CA PHE A 27 -5.34 2.14 5.83
C PHE A 27 -5.00 2.14 4.34
N MET A 28 -4.37 3.21 3.84
CA MET A 28 -3.98 3.31 2.43
C MET A 28 -2.92 2.27 2.04
N SER A 29 -1.96 1.97 2.92
CA SER A 29 -0.98 0.89 2.69
C SER A 29 -1.61 -0.52 2.70
N LEU A 30 -2.69 -0.74 3.47
CA LEU A 30 -3.39 -2.04 3.47
C LEU A 30 -4.29 -2.23 2.25
N LEU A 31 -4.87 -1.15 1.72
CA LEU A 31 -5.90 -1.19 0.69
C LEU A 31 -5.53 -2.01 -0.57
N PRO A 32 -4.35 -1.83 -1.21
CA PRO A 32 -4.01 -2.60 -2.41
C PRO A 32 -3.88 -4.10 -2.11
N ASN A 33 -3.29 -4.45 -0.96
CA ASN A 33 -3.15 -5.84 -0.51
C ASN A 33 -4.51 -6.50 -0.24
N ILE A 34 -5.50 -5.74 0.26
CA ILE A 34 -6.85 -6.25 0.48
C ILE A 34 -7.58 -6.44 -0.85
N ILE A 35 -7.62 -5.41 -1.71
CA ILE A 35 -8.43 -5.40 -2.94
C ILE A 35 -7.85 -6.32 -4.01
N PHE A 36 -6.54 -6.29 -4.23
CA PHE A 36 -5.89 -7.08 -5.29
C PHE A 36 -5.28 -8.38 -4.79
N GLY A 37 -4.98 -8.48 -3.50
CA GLY A 37 -4.38 -9.66 -2.90
C GLY A 37 -5.42 -10.60 -2.28
N LEU A 38 -5.95 -10.18 -1.12
CA LEU A 38 -6.80 -11.02 -0.28
C LEU A 38 -8.15 -11.34 -0.93
N VAL A 39 -8.83 -10.34 -1.51
CA VAL A 39 -10.16 -10.54 -2.11
C VAL A 39 -10.10 -11.54 -3.28
N PRO A 40 -9.21 -11.40 -4.29
CA PRO A 40 -9.10 -12.37 -5.39
C PRO A 40 -8.72 -13.77 -4.90
N PHE A 41 -7.85 -13.85 -3.88
CA PHE A 41 -7.47 -15.12 -3.28
C PHE A 41 -8.66 -15.84 -2.64
N VAL A 42 -9.46 -15.14 -1.82
CA VAL A 42 -10.66 -15.72 -1.18
C VAL A 42 -11.70 -16.12 -2.23
N VAL A 43 -11.90 -15.30 -3.28
CA VAL A 43 -12.82 -15.63 -4.39
C VAL A 43 -12.39 -16.91 -5.10
N ALA A 44 -11.09 -17.10 -5.37
CA ALA A 44 -10.59 -18.31 -5.99
C ALA A 44 -10.76 -19.57 -5.12
N MET A 45 -10.73 -19.42 -3.78
CA MET A 45 -11.01 -20.54 -2.87
C MET A 45 -12.49 -20.93 -2.85
N ALA A 46 -13.39 -19.96 -3.05
CA ALA A 46 -14.83 -20.20 -3.12
C ALA A 46 -15.29 -20.72 -4.50
N LEU A 47 -14.61 -20.28 -5.58
CA LEU A 47 -14.95 -20.58 -6.97
C LEU A 47 -13.72 -21.14 -7.70
N PRO A 48 -13.52 -22.47 -7.71
CA PRO A 48 -12.32 -23.10 -8.28
C PRO A 48 -12.08 -22.81 -9.78
N ASP A 49 -13.16 -22.58 -10.53
CA ASP A 49 -13.09 -22.18 -11.95
C ASP A 49 -12.36 -20.85 -12.16
N LEU A 50 -12.26 -20.02 -11.12
CA LEU A 50 -11.51 -18.77 -11.09
C LEU A 50 -10.14 -18.93 -10.40
N GLY A 51 -9.54 -20.12 -10.41
CA GLY A 51 -8.25 -20.39 -9.76
C GLY A 51 -7.12 -19.44 -10.17
N TRP A 52 -7.18 -18.85 -11.35
CA TRP A 52 -6.25 -17.81 -11.81
C TRP A 52 -6.26 -16.55 -10.92
N LEU A 53 -7.41 -16.20 -10.30
CA LEU A 53 -7.51 -15.12 -9.32
C LEU A 53 -6.71 -15.43 -8.05
N GLY A 54 -6.54 -16.72 -7.72
CA GLY A 54 -5.71 -17.16 -6.61
C GLY A 54 -4.24 -16.87 -6.87
N VAL A 55 -3.76 -17.19 -8.07
CA VAL A 55 -2.39 -16.87 -8.51
C VAL A 55 -2.18 -15.35 -8.55
N PHE A 56 -3.11 -14.61 -9.13
CA PHE A 56 -3.09 -13.15 -9.16
C PHE A 56 -3.05 -12.54 -7.75
N GLY A 57 -3.88 -13.05 -6.84
CA GLY A 57 -3.94 -12.59 -5.45
C GLY A 57 -2.63 -12.81 -4.70
N VAL A 58 -2.04 -14.02 -4.80
CA VAL A 58 -0.76 -14.34 -4.15
C VAL A 58 0.37 -13.47 -4.70
N VAL A 59 0.47 -13.30 -6.02
CA VAL A 59 1.47 -12.43 -6.65
C VAL A 59 1.29 -10.96 -6.21
N SER A 60 0.05 -10.50 -6.10
CA SER A 60 -0.24 -9.13 -5.64
C SER A 60 0.12 -8.93 -4.16
N LEU A 61 -0.11 -9.93 -3.30
CA LEU A 61 0.28 -9.88 -1.88
C LEU A 61 1.81 -9.81 -1.71
N THR A 62 2.57 -10.55 -2.52
CA THR A 62 4.04 -10.50 -2.44
C THR A 62 4.58 -9.17 -2.97
N ALA A 63 3.98 -8.61 -4.02
CA ALA A 63 4.31 -7.29 -4.53
C ALA A 63 4.07 -6.18 -3.49
N GLY A 64 3.06 -6.33 -2.63
CA GLY A 64 2.75 -5.39 -1.53
C GLY A 64 3.64 -5.49 -0.29
N THR A 65 4.75 -6.24 -0.33
CA THR A 65 5.68 -6.39 0.81
C THR A 65 6.14 -5.04 1.39
N GLY A 66 6.38 -4.04 0.54
CA GLY A 66 6.77 -2.69 0.98
C GLY A 66 5.72 -2.03 1.87
N ASP A 67 4.43 -2.28 1.61
CA ASP A 67 3.35 -1.73 2.41
C ASP A 67 3.30 -2.35 3.81
N PHE A 68 3.58 -3.64 3.95
CA PHE A 68 3.66 -4.28 5.27
C PHE A 68 4.80 -3.68 6.11
N TYR A 69 5.93 -3.35 5.50
CA TYR A 69 7.01 -2.62 6.18
C TYR A 69 6.58 -1.21 6.57
N ASN A 70 5.91 -0.48 5.68
CA ASN A 70 5.36 0.85 5.97
C ASN A 70 4.38 0.81 7.16
N ILE A 71 3.48 -0.17 7.20
CA ILE A 71 2.53 -0.35 8.29
C ILE A 71 3.25 -0.69 9.59
N LYS A 72 4.18 -1.65 9.56
CA LYS A 72 4.97 -2.03 10.74
C LYS A 72 5.72 -0.82 11.31
N ASN A 73 6.39 -0.05 10.45
CA ASN A 73 7.13 1.14 10.85
C ASN A 73 6.19 2.22 11.39
N ALA A 74 5.05 2.45 10.74
CA ALA A 74 4.06 3.40 11.24
C ALA A 74 3.52 3.00 12.62
N LEU A 75 3.20 1.72 12.83
CA LEU A 75 2.65 1.24 14.09
C LEU A 75 3.67 1.33 15.24
N THR A 76 4.93 0.99 14.97
CA THR A 76 6.00 0.88 15.99
C THR A 76 6.78 2.17 16.23
N GLN A 77 7.00 3.00 15.20
CA GLN A 77 7.89 4.17 15.27
C GLN A 77 7.13 5.49 15.39
N MET A 78 5.92 5.60 14.84
CA MET A 78 5.19 6.88 14.87
C MET A 78 4.52 7.12 16.23
N PRO A 79 4.84 8.22 16.92
CA PRO A 79 4.14 8.63 18.14
C PRO A 79 2.68 9.00 17.86
N LYS A 80 1.86 9.05 18.92
CA LYS A 80 0.46 9.48 18.82
C LYS A 80 0.41 10.92 18.28
N HIS A 81 -0.55 11.19 17.40
CA HIS A 81 -0.76 12.48 16.73
C HIS A 81 0.31 12.90 15.71
N ALA A 82 1.29 12.04 15.39
CA ALA A 82 2.24 12.29 14.31
C ALA A 82 1.55 12.44 12.95
N ARG A 83 2.15 13.29 12.10
CA ARG A 83 1.83 13.42 10.68
C ARG A 83 2.84 12.66 9.85
N CYS A 84 2.39 12.13 8.71
CA CYS A 84 3.19 11.37 7.76
C CYS A 84 3.04 11.95 6.37
N TYR A 85 4.10 11.95 5.58
CA TYR A 85 4.03 12.22 4.17
C TYR A 85 4.96 11.27 3.40
N LEU A 86 4.64 11.06 2.13
CA LEU A 86 5.44 10.26 1.22
C LEU A 86 6.30 11.20 0.38
N TYR A 87 7.59 10.91 0.31
CA TYR A 87 8.50 11.61 -0.59
C TYR A 87 9.33 10.58 -1.36
N LYS A 88 9.04 10.50 -2.67
CA LYS A 88 9.58 9.48 -3.57
C LYS A 88 9.25 8.07 -3.05
N TYR A 89 10.28 7.29 -2.71
CA TYR A 89 10.15 5.90 -2.24
C TYR A 89 10.19 5.77 -0.72
N ASN A 90 10.28 6.87 0.02
CA ASN A 90 10.40 6.86 1.48
C ASN A 90 9.18 7.52 2.13
N SER A 91 8.76 6.95 3.27
CA SER A 91 7.78 7.54 4.17
C SER A 91 8.49 8.30 5.29
N TYR A 92 8.12 9.56 5.51
CA TYR A 92 8.62 10.38 6.60
C TYR A 92 7.51 10.71 7.58
N TRP A 93 7.87 11.02 8.82
CA TRP A 93 6.92 11.44 9.84
C TRP A 93 7.51 12.53 10.73
N TYR A 94 6.63 13.38 11.26
CA TYR A 94 6.99 14.45 12.19
C TYR A 94 5.88 14.69 13.21
N MET A 95 6.24 15.37 14.30
CA MET A 95 5.30 15.89 15.29
C MET A 95 4.97 17.35 14.92
N PRO A 96 3.69 17.70 14.74
CA PRO A 96 3.28 19.09 14.54
C PRO A 96 3.49 19.94 15.80
#